data_AF-A0A1Y2BU94-F1
#
_entry.id   AF-A0A1Y2BU94-F1
#
_cell.length_a   1.000
_cell.length_b   1.000
_cell.length_c   1.000
_cell.angle_alpha   90.00
_cell.angle_beta   90.00
_cell.angle_gamma   90.00
#
_symmetry.space_group_name_H-M   'P 1'
#
loop_
_entity.id
_entity.type
_entity.pdbx_description
1 polymer ?
#
loop_
_entity_poly.entity_id
_entity_poly.type
_entity_poly.pdbx_seq_one_letter_code
_entity_poly.pdbx_strand_id
1 'polypeptide(L)'
;MSRVRFTVEWAYGLIVSIWAFVDFHKNIKLWLQPVGVYYSVAGLLTNMQTCCKQSNKISTFFGLDPPTLHEYLHLSPLPPIDTEEGYNTLEDSSDEDDT
;
A
#
# COMPACT_ATOMS: atom_id res chain seq x y z
N MET A 1 -8.27 -16.02 7.95
CA MET A 1 -8.02 -14.61 7.55
C MET A 1 -7.00 -14.62 6.43
N SER A 2 -7.36 -14.18 5.22
CA SER A 2 -6.43 -14.18 4.08
C SER A 2 -5.42 -13.03 4.19
N ARG A 3 -4.14 -13.26 3.87
CA ARG A 3 -3.05 -12.26 3.86
C ARG A 3 -3.45 -10.91 3.28
N VAL A 4 -4.15 -10.91 2.15
CA VAL A 4 -4.59 -9.70 1.43
C VAL A 4 -5.55 -8.82 2.25
N ARG A 5 -6.50 -9.42 2.98
CA ARG A 5 -7.48 -8.65 3.77
C ARG A 5 -6.82 -7.96 4.95
N PHE A 6 -5.83 -8.61 5.57
CA PHE A 6 -5.05 -8.06 6.66
C PHE A 6 -4.27 -6.81 6.23
N THR A 7 -3.66 -6.85 5.05
CA THR A 7 -2.94 -5.70 4.48
C THR A 7 -3.84 -4.51 4.23
N VAL A 8 -5.05 -4.75 3.70
CA VAL A 8 -6.03 -3.68 3.44
C VAL A 8 -6.49 -3.03 4.75
N GLU A 9 -6.83 -3.84 5.75
CA GLU A 9 -7.23 -3.33 7.07
C GLU A 9 -6.11 -2.53 7.74
N TRP A 10 -4.87 -2.99 7.63
CA TRP A 10 -3.70 -2.29 8.14
C TRP A 10 -3.43 -0.98 7.41
N ALA A 11 -3.55 -0.98 6.08
CA ALA A 11 -3.38 0.23 5.27
C ALA A 11 -4.47 1.27 5.60
N TYR A 12 -5.72 0.82 5.75
CA TYR A 12 -6.82 1.67 6.18
C TYR A 12 -6.55 2.26 7.57
N GLY A 13 -6.18 1.43 8.55
CA GLY A 13 -5.85 1.87 9.91
C GLY A 13 -4.69 2.86 9.94
N LEU A 14 -3.68 2.66 9.10
CA LEU A 14 -2.55 3.59 8.96
C LEU A 14 -3.00 4.96 8.44
N ILE A 15 -3.80 5.00 7.37
CA ILE A 15 -4.31 6.25 6.78
C ILE A 15 -5.14 7.04 7.80
N VAL A 16 -6.09 6.37 8.46
CA VAL A 16 -6.97 6.96 9.49
C VAL A 16 -6.16 7.47 10.68
N SER A 17 -5.12 6.74 11.09
CA SER A 17 -4.24 7.15 12.20
C SER A 17 -3.37 8.37 11.88
N ILE A 18 -2.98 8.57 10.63
CA ILE A 18 -2.14 9.70 10.22
C ILE A 18 -3.00 10.94 9.91
N TRP A 19 -4.15 10.72 9.25
CA TRP A 19 -4.96 11.79 8.68
C TRP A 19 -6.33 11.86 9.37
N ALA A 20 -6.38 12.55 10.52
CA ALA A 20 -7.61 12.69 11.32
C ALA A 20 -8.80 13.31 10.57
N PHE A 21 -8.55 14.10 9.50
CA PHE A 21 -9.62 14.69 8.69
C PHE A 21 -10.43 13.65 7.90
N VAL A 22 -9.88 12.44 7.68
CA VAL A 22 -10.55 11.32 7.01
C VAL A 22 -11.48 10.56 7.96
N ASP A 23 -11.25 10.67 9.27
CA ASP A 23 -12.04 10.00 10.31
C ASP A 23 -13.04 10.92 11.01
N PHE A 24 -13.05 12.21 10.65
CA PHE A 24 -13.81 13.20 11.40
C PHE A 24 -15.30 13.14 11.05
N HIS A 25 -16.01 12.20 11.69
CA HIS A 25 -17.41 11.86 11.44
C HIS A 25 -18.38 13.05 11.57
N LYS A 26 -18.04 14.08 12.35
CA LYS A 26 -18.86 15.31 12.47
C LYS A 26 -18.77 16.22 11.25
N ASN A 27 -17.68 16.12 10.48
CA ASN A 27 -17.48 16.94 9.29
C ASN A 27 -17.86 16.16 8.04
N ILE A 28 -17.46 14.90 7.93
CA ILE A 28 -17.67 14.05 6.76
C ILE A 28 -19.15 13.73 6.58
N LYS A 29 -19.79 14.42 5.63
CA LYS A 29 -21.16 14.15 5.20
C LYS A 29 -21.13 13.57 3.78
N LEU A 30 -21.60 12.33 3.64
CA LEU A 30 -21.83 11.71 2.34
C LEU A 30 -22.74 12.64 1.52
N TRP A 31 -22.42 12.82 0.24
CA TRP A 31 -23.12 13.71 -0.72
C TRP A 31 -22.97 15.22 -0.50
N LEU A 32 -22.41 15.66 0.63
CA LEU A 32 -22.16 17.09 0.89
C LEU A 32 -20.71 17.48 0.66
N GLN A 33 -19.80 16.52 0.79
CA GLN A 33 -18.37 16.71 0.62
C GLN A 33 -17.77 15.63 -0.28
N PRO A 34 -16.64 15.92 -0.93
CA PRO A 34 -15.94 14.96 -1.78
C PRO A 34 -15.11 13.97 -0.93
N VAL A 35 -15.80 13.14 -0.13
CA VAL A 35 -15.18 12.17 0.79
C VAL A 35 -14.23 11.21 0.07
N GLY A 36 -14.59 10.76 -1.14
CA GLY A 36 -13.73 9.91 -1.95
C GLY A 36 -12.42 10.57 -2.36
N VAL A 37 -12.44 11.89 -2.62
CA VAL A 37 -11.24 12.66 -2.96
C VAL A 37 -10.35 12.81 -1.74
N TYR A 38 -10.93 13.08 -0.57
CA TYR A 38 -10.19 13.16 0.69
C TYR A 38 -9.44 11.87 1.02
N TYR A 39 -10.12 10.73 0.89
CA TYR A 39 -9.47 9.44 1.11
C TYR A 39 -8.38 9.15 0.08
N SER A 40 -8.63 9.47 -1.20
CA SER A 40 -7.65 9.27 -2.27
C SER A 40 -6.37 10.10 -2.04
N VAL A 41 -6.53 11.37 -1.66
CA VAL A 41 -5.41 12.26 -1.32
C VAL A 41 -4.68 11.77 -0.06
N ALA A 42 -5.40 11.34 0.97
CA ALA A 42 -4.81 10.79 2.18
C ALA A 42 -4.01 9.49 1.91
N GLY A 43 -4.51 8.62 1.03
CA GLY A 43 -3.79 7.43 0.57
C GLY A 43 -2.50 7.80 -0.15
N LEU A 44 -2.56 8.75 -1.08
CA LEU A 44 -1.39 9.25 -1.80
C LEU A 44 -0.33 9.83 -0.85
N LEU A 45 -0.74 10.68 0.09
CA LEU A 45 0.15 11.28 1.08
C LEU A 45 0.74 10.23 2.05
N THR A 46 -0.03 9.20 2.40
CA THR A 46 0.46 8.07 3.21
C THR A 46 1.54 7.29 2.49
N ASN A 47 1.39 7.07 1.17
CA ASN A 47 2.41 6.42 0.36
C ASN A 47 3.67 7.28 0.27
N MET A 48 3.54 8.59 0.02
CA MET A 48 4.67 9.53 0.05
C MET A 48 5.37 9.54 1.42
N GLN A 49 4.61 9.54 2.52
CA GLN A 49 5.17 9.51 3.87
C GLN A 49 5.91 8.20 4.15
N THR A 50 5.40 7.08 3.63
CA THR A 50 6.08 5.78 3.69
C THR A 50 7.42 5.85 2.96
N CYS A 51 7.45 6.42 1.75
CA CYS A 51 8.68 6.61 0.99
C CYS A 51 9.69 7.51 1.75
N CYS A 52 9.23 8.59 2.38
CA CYS A 52 10.11 9.46 3.17
C CYS A 52 10.66 8.79 4.44
N LYS A 53 9.89 7.91 5.08
CA LYS A 53 10.29 7.19 6.30
C LYS A 53 11.07 5.91 6.00
N GLN A 54 11.13 5.50 4.74
CA GLN A 54 11.69 4.24 4.26
C GLN A 54 11.12 2.98 4.95
N SER A 55 10.03 3.13 5.70
CA SER A 55 9.47 2.04 6.51
C SER A 55 8.06 2.38 6.98
N ASN A 56 7.22 1.35 7.00
CA ASN A 56 5.93 1.30 7.66
C ASN A 56 5.65 -0.12 8.17
N LYS A 57 4.63 -0.30 9.01
CA LYS A 57 4.31 -1.63 9.59
C LYS A 57 4.00 -2.71 8.54
N ILE A 58 3.51 -2.31 7.37
CA ILE A 58 3.15 -3.22 6.28
C ILE A 58 4.41 -3.67 5.53
N SER A 59 5.32 -2.75 5.22
CA SER A 59 6.63 -3.00 4.60
C SER A 59 7.47 -3.95 5.42
N THR A 60 7.51 -3.77 6.75
CA THR A 60 8.23 -4.68 7.66
C THR A 60 7.60 -6.07 7.68
N PHE A 61 6.27 -6.16 7.61
CA PHE A 61 5.57 -7.45 7.58
C PHE A 61 5.81 -8.22 6.27
N PHE A 62 5.96 -7.52 5.14
CA PHE A 62 6.25 -8.13 3.84
C PHE A 62 7.74 -8.21 3.51
N GLY A 63 8.62 -7.60 4.31
CA GLY A 63 10.06 -7.53 4.02
C GLY A 63 10.39 -6.74 2.75
N LEU A 64 9.53 -5.79 2.35
CA LEU A 64 9.67 -5.00 1.13
C LEU A 64 10.03 -3.56 1.49
N ASP A 65 11.20 -3.11 1.06
CA ASP A 65 11.57 -1.70 1.24
C ASP A 65 10.79 -0.80 0.26
N PRO A 66 10.20 0.31 0.74
CA PRO A 66 9.47 1.22 -0.13
C PRO A 66 10.43 1.97 -1.07
N PRO A 67 9.96 2.34 -2.27
CA PRO A 67 10.75 3.13 -3.21
C PRO A 67 11.02 4.53 -2.66
N THR A 68 11.99 5.23 -3.25
CA THR A 68 12.24 6.63 -2.89
C THR A 68 11.06 7.53 -3.28
N LEU A 69 10.89 8.67 -2.62
CA LEU A 69 9.82 9.61 -2.99
C LEU A 69 9.92 10.06 -4.44
N HIS A 70 11.15 10.26 -4.94
CA HIS A 70 11.39 10.65 -6.33
C HIS A 70 10.90 9.56 -7.30
N GLU A 71 11.27 8.31 -7.04
CA GLU A 71 10.85 7.14 -7.83
C GLU A 71 9.35 6.84 -7.76
N TYR A 72 8.71 7.18 -6.64
CA TYR A 72 7.27 7.02 -6.49
C TYR A 72 6.46 8.09 -7.27
N LEU A 73 6.96 9.33 -7.34
CA LEU A 73 6.26 10.45 -7.98
C LEU A 73 6.60 10.61 -9.45
N HIS A 74 7.84 10.34 -9.81
CA HIS A 74 8.25 10.24 -11.19
C HIS A 74 7.89 8.81 -11.56
N LEU A 75 6.89 8.63 -12.43
CA LEU A 75 6.63 7.34 -13.07
C LEU A 75 7.98 6.81 -13.55
N SER A 76 8.59 5.91 -12.76
CA SER A 76 9.81 5.24 -13.17
C SER A 76 9.48 4.66 -14.54
N PRO A 77 10.28 4.93 -15.59
CA PRO A 77 10.09 4.24 -16.85
C PRO A 77 10.06 2.76 -16.49
N LEU A 78 8.90 2.11 -16.69
CA LEU A 78 8.80 0.68 -16.47
C LEU A 78 10.02 0.08 -17.17
N PRO A 79 10.81 -0.78 -16.51
CA PRO A 79 11.80 -1.55 -17.24
C PRO A 79 11.07 -2.16 -18.44
N PRO A 80 11.64 -2.09 -19.67
CA PRO A 80 11.04 -2.70 -20.84
C PRO A 80 10.52 -4.08 -20.47
N ILE A 81 9.27 -4.38 -20.83
CA ILE A 81 8.62 -5.68 -20.58
C ILE A 81 9.30 -6.70 -21.50
N ASP A 82 10.55 -7.00 -21.22
CA ASP A 82 11.43 -7.93 -21.93
C ASP A 82 12.41 -8.54 -20.91
N THR A 83 11.92 -9.01 -19.75
CA THR A 83 12.68 -10.00 -18.97
C THR A 83 11.73 -10.85 -18.12
N GLU A 84 11.44 -12.06 -18.61
CA GLU A 84 10.70 -13.16 -17.99
C GLU A 84 11.37 -13.76 -16.73
N GLU A 85 12.07 -13.00 -15.89
CA GLU A 85 12.79 -13.60 -14.75
C GLU A 85 12.15 -13.37 -13.37
N GLY A 86 11.08 -12.58 -13.26
CA GLY A 86 10.49 -12.21 -11.96
C GLY A 86 9.27 -13.02 -11.49
N TYR A 87 8.61 -13.78 -12.36
CA TYR A 87 7.35 -14.47 -12.03
C TYR A 87 7.54 -15.93 -11.57
N ASN A 88 8.72 -16.52 -11.77
CA ASN A 88 8.93 -17.96 -11.60
C ASN A 88 9.43 -18.41 -10.21
N THR A 89 9.50 -17.52 -9.20
CA THR A 89 9.96 -17.94 -7.85
C THR A 89 8.84 -18.06 -6.82
N LEU A 90 7.57 -17.93 -7.21
CA LEU A 90 6.43 -18.08 -6.28
C LEU A 90 5.56 -19.31 -6.54
N GLU A 91 5.86 -20.14 -7.54
CA GLU A 91 5.12 -21.38 -7.82
C GLU A 91 5.90 -22.67 -7.53
N ASP A 92 7.18 -22.62 -7.12
CA ASP A 92 8.01 -23.82 -6.94
C ASP A 92 8.37 -24.15 -5.47
N SER A 93 7.46 -23.89 -4.52
CA SER A 93 7.66 -24.44 -3.17
C SER A 93 6.36 -24.92 -2.54
N SER A 94 6.27 -26.25 -2.50
CA SER A 94 5.49 -27.12 -1.61
C SER A 94 4.01 -27.36 -1.95
N ASP A 95 3.77 -28.13 -3.01
CA ASP A 95 3.10 -29.43 -2.84
C ASP A 95 4.19 -30.50 -2.73
N GLU A 96 4.42 -31.03 -1.53
CA GLU A 96 4.91 -32.40 -1.24
C GLU A 96 5.14 -32.52 0.28
N ASP A 97 4.15 -33.04 1.02
CA ASP A 97 4.34 -34.20 1.90
C ASP A 97 2.95 -34.75 2.27
N ASP A 98 2.60 -35.89 1.66
CA ASP A 98 1.47 -36.74 2.02
C ASP A 98 2.05 -37.96 2.74
N THR A 99 1.81 -38.08 4.05
CA THR A 99 1.72 -39.36 4.76
C THR A 99 0.86 -39.24 6.02
#